data_AF-A0A1H2WLI1-F1
#
_entry.id   AF-A0A1H2WLI1-F1
#
_cell.length_a   1.000
_cell.length_b   1.000
_cell.length_c   1.000
_cell.angle_alpha   90.00
_cell.angle_beta   90.00
_cell.angle_gamma   90.00
#
_symmetry.space_group_name_H-M   'P 1'
#
loop_
_entity.id
_entity.type
_entity.pdbx_description
1 polymer ?
#
loop_
_entity_poly.entity_id
_entity_poly.type
_entity_poly.pdbx_seq_one_letter_code
_entity_poly.pdbx_strand_id
1 'polypeptide(L)'
;MQLQLAEVFSNAKSSQDFYQRIEKKGLQPYLRDGQVVGIINNQKKYRLKTLGFSNQRIANLENEILQKHNPRLKELKQLHNRRSKNKDLGLER
;
A
#
# COMPACT_ATOMS: atom_id res chain seq x y z
N MET A 1 -16.88 9.68 -0.93
CA MET A 1 -15.41 9.78 -0.90
C MET A 1 -14.72 8.45 -0.52
N GLN A 2 -14.95 7.89 0.67
CA GLN A 2 -14.24 6.66 1.11
C GLN A 2 -14.50 5.45 0.19
N LEU A 3 -15.74 5.30 -0.31
CA LEU A 3 -16.11 4.29 -1.31
C LEU A 3 -15.36 4.47 -2.65
N GLN A 4 -15.25 5.71 -3.15
CA GLN A 4 -14.50 5.99 -4.38
C GLN A 4 -13.01 5.68 -4.22
N LEU A 5 -12.46 5.98 -3.04
CA LEU A 5 -11.06 5.67 -2.72
C LEU A 5 -10.82 4.17 -2.62
N ALA A 6 -11.76 3.42 -2.03
CA ALA A 6 -11.71 1.96 -1.99
C ALA A 6 -11.76 1.38 -3.40
N GLU A 7 -12.66 1.86 -4.26
CA GLU A 7 -12.75 1.43 -5.65
C GLU A 7 -11.46 1.72 -6.43
N VAL A 8 -10.88 2.91 -6.27
CA VAL A 8 -9.60 3.25 -6.91
C VAL A 8 -8.48 2.37 -6.37
N PHE A 9 -8.42 2.13 -5.06
CA PHE A 9 -7.43 1.26 -4.44
C PHE A 9 -7.52 -0.18 -4.92
N SER A 10 -8.72 -0.74 -5.02
CA SER A 10 -8.95 -2.11 -5.50
C SER A 10 -8.55 -2.32 -6.96
N ASN A 11 -8.59 -1.26 -7.77
CA ASN A 11 -8.24 -1.31 -9.19
C ASN A 11 -6.81 -0.84 -9.49
N ALA A 12 -6.12 -0.25 -8.51
CA ALA A 12 -4.80 0.31 -8.69
C ALA A 12 -3.74 -0.78 -8.75
N LYS A 13 -2.80 -0.65 -9.70
CA LYS A 13 -1.71 -1.61 -9.90
C LYS A 13 -0.41 -1.24 -9.19
N SER A 14 -0.22 0.04 -8.95
CA SER A 14 0.96 0.60 -8.30
C SER A 14 0.57 1.81 -7.47
N SER A 15 1.46 2.23 -6.59
CA SER A 15 1.30 3.50 -5.87
C SER A 15 1.12 4.69 -6.81
N GLN A 16 1.87 4.74 -7.91
CA GLN A 16 1.75 5.76 -8.95
C GLN A 16 0.38 5.71 -9.67
N ASP A 17 -0.07 4.52 -10.07
CA ASP A 17 -1.36 4.31 -10.74
C ASP A 17 -2.54 4.69 -9.82
N PHE A 18 -2.41 4.43 -8.51
CA PHE A 18 -3.38 4.86 -7.52
C PHE A 18 -3.56 6.39 -7.52
N TYR A 19 -2.47 7.15 -7.44
CA TYR A 19 -2.56 8.61 -7.43
C TYR A 19 -3.07 9.18 -8.75
N GLN A 20 -2.66 8.64 -9.90
CA GLN A 20 -3.19 9.06 -11.19
C GLN A 20 -4.71 8.82 -11.31
N ARG A 21 -5.22 7.71 -10.78
CA ARG A 21 -6.67 7.42 -10.79
C ARG A 21 -7.46 8.31 -9.84
N ILE A 22 -6.87 8.68 -8.70
CA ILE A 22 -7.44 9.66 -7.78
C ILE A 22 -7.62 11.01 -8.51
N GLU A 23 -6.59 11.48 -9.21
CA GLU A 23 -6.66 12.71 -10.01
C GLU A 23 -7.72 12.62 -11.10
N LYS A 24 -7.80 11.49 -11.82
CA LYS A 24 -8.87 11.25 -12.83
C LYS A 24 -10.28 11.28 -12.25
N LYS A 25 -10.45 10.96 -10.96
CA LYS A 25 -11.74 11.02 -10.24
C LYS A 25 -12.06 12.42 -9.70
N GLY A 26 -11.22 13.43 -9.98
CA GLY A 26 -11.39 14.80 -9.51
C GLY A 26 -10.97 15.01 -8.06
N LEU A 27 -10.23 14.07 -7.47
CA LEU A 27 -9.65 14.20 -6.14
C LEU A 27 -8.22 14.71 -6.28
N GLN A 28 -7.82 15.68 -5.47
CA GLN A 28 -6.46 16.24 -5.57
C GLN A 28 -5.55 15.59 -4.51
N PRO A 29 -4.38 15.05 -4.89
CA PRO A 29 -3.42 14.56 -3.90
C PRO A 29 -2.92 15.72 -3.03
N TYR A 30 -2.90 15.50 -1.72
CA TYR A 30 -2.33 16.44 -0.76
C TYR A 30 -0.90 16.01 -0.44
N LEU A 31 0.05 16.86 -0.84
CA LEU A 31 1.46 16.68 -0.55
C LEU A 31 1.87 17.43 0.72
N ARG A 32 2.76 16.81 1.48
CA ARG A 32 3.49 17.43 2.59
C ARG A 32 4.93 16.94 2.51
N ASP A 33 5.89 17.87 2.53
CA ASP A 33 7.32 17.54 2.43
C ASP A 33 7.68 16.74 1.15
N GLY A 34 7.03 17.08 0.03
CA GLY A 34 7.22 16.37 -1.25
C GLY A 34 6.61 14.96 -1.31
N GLN A 35 5.97 14.48 -0.24
CA GLN A 35 5.32 13.17 -0.20
C GLN A 35 3.79 13.32 -0.18
N VAL A 36 3.08 12.44 -0.88
CA VAL A 36 1.62 12.38 -0.80
C VAL A 36 1.23 11.79 0.56
N VAL A 37 0.49 12.56 1.36
CA VAL A 37 0.05 12.18 2.70
C VAL A 37 -1.48 12.09 2.82
N GLY A 38 -2.20 12.60 1.82
CA GLY A 38 -3.64 12.80 1.88
C GLY A 38 -4.26 13.03 0.52
N ILE A 39 -5.56 13.28 0.54
CA ILE A 39 -6.33 13.82 -0.57
C ILE A 39 -7.12 15.05 -0.11
N ILE A 40 -7.30 16.00 -1.03
CA ILE A 40 -8.17 17.15 -0.88
C ILE A 40 -9.48 16.83 -1.59
N ASN A 41 -10.59 16.97 -0.87
CA ASN A 41 -11.92 16.82 -1.42
C ASN A 41 -12.84 17.89 -0.82
N ASN A 42 -13.57 18.60 -1.68
CA ASN A 42 -14.48 19.68 -1.29
C ASN A 42 -13.83 20.66 -0.28
N GLN A 43 -12.62 21.15 -0.61
CA GLN A 43 -11.79 22.04 0.21
C GLN A 43 -11.30 21.48 1.56
N LYS A 44 -11.64 20.23 1.90
CA LYS A 44 -11.18 19.56 3.12
C LYS A 44 -10.02 18.60 2.81
N LYS A 45 -9.02 18.59 3.70
CA LYS A 45 -7.85 17.70 3.62
C LYS A 45 -8.12 16.45 4.44
N TYR A 46 -7.97 15.28 3.82
CA TYR A 46 -8.10 13.99 4.48
C TYR A 46 -6.80 13.23 4.38
N ARG A 47 -6.25 12.82 5.52
CA ARG A 47 -5.06 11.96 5.55
C ARG A 47 -5.42 10.55 5.10
N LEU A 48 -4.61 10.00 4.21
CA LEU A 48 -4.79 8.63 3.71
C LEU A 48 -4.72 7.60 4.86
N LYS A 49 -3.84 7.83 5.85
CA LYS A 49 -3.76 7.02 7.09
C LYS A 49 -5.11 6.94 7.82
N THR A 50 -5.82 8.07 7.95
CA THR A 50 -7.13 8.13 8.64
C THR A 50 -8.22 7.41 7.84
N LEU A 51 -8.06 7.34 6.52
CA LEU A 51 -8.98 6.63 5.63
C LEU A 51 -8.67 5.13 5.48
N GLY A 52 -7.64 4.61 6.18
CA GLY A 52 -7.21 3.21 6.11
C GLY A 52 -6.26 2.87 4.96
N PHE A 53 -5.80 3.89 4.22
CA PHE A 53 -4.89 3.77 3.08
C PHE A 53 -3.49 4.28 3.45
N SER A 54 -2.85 3.69 4.45
CA SER A 54 -1.48 4.09 4.83
C SER A 54 -0.51 4.01 3.64
N ASN A 55 0.48 4.92 3.58
CA ASN A 55 1.47 4.96 2.49
C ASN A 55 2.18 3.62 2.29
N GLN A 56 2.47 2.88 3.37
CA GLN A 56 3.02 1.52 3.25
C GLN A 56 2.09 0.57 2.49
N ARG A 57 0.78 0.66 2.73
CA ARG A 57 -0.22 -0.21 2.09
C ARG A 57 -0.36 0.11 0.60
N ILE A 58 -0.31 1.39 0.25
CA ILE A 58 -0.31 1.86 -1.14
C ILE A 58 0.99 1.47 -1.86
N ALA A 59 2.15 1.61 -1.19
CA ALA A 59 3.43 1.16 -1.73
C ALA A 59 3.48 -0.37 -1.93
N ASN A 60 2.76 -1.12 -1.11
CA ASN A 60 2.74 -2.58 -1.20
C ASN A 60 1.78 -3.12 -2.30
N LEU A 61 0.99 -2.27 -2.97
CA LEU A 61 0.08 -2.69 -4.06
C LEU A 61 0.81 -3.47 -5.16
N GLU A 62 1.99 -3.01 -5.56
CA GLU A 62 2.81 -3.66 -6.61
C GLU A 62 3.26 -5.05 -6.16
N ASN A 63 3.68 -5.15 -4.90
CA ASN A 63 4.13 -6.40 -4.29
C ASN A 63 2.98 -7.40 -4.10
N GLU A 64 1.80 -6.93 -3.72
CA GLU A 64 0.63 -7.79 -3.54
C GLU A 64 0.19 -8.38 -4.88
N ILE A 65 0.18 -7.59 -5.96
CA ILE A 65 -0.16 -8.09 -7.29
C ILE A 65 0.87 -9.11 -7.78
N LEU A 66 2.16 -8.83 -7.61
CA LEU A 66 3.23 -9.77 -7.95
C LEU A 66 3.13 -11.09 -7.16
N GLN A 67 2.78 -11.04 -5.88
CA GLN A 67 2.58 -12.24 -5.06
C GLN A 67 1.28 -12.99 -5.38
N LYS A 68 0.22 -12.28 -5.79
CA LYS A 68 -1.05 -12.90 -6.22
C LYS A 68 -0.88 -13.64 -7.54
N HIS A 69 -0.09 -13.07 -8.46
CA HIS A 69 0.19 -13.67 -9.77
C HIS A 69 1.31 -14.73 -9.73
N ASN A 70 2.13 -14.77 -8.69
CA ASN A 70 3.24 -15.72 -8.60
C ASN A 70 3.28 -16.45 -7.24
N PRO A 71 2.50 -17.53 -7.07
CA PRO A 71 2.38 -18.24 -5.79
C PRO A 71 3.74 -18.78 -5.29
N ARG A 72 4.65 -19.12 -6.21
CA ARG A 72 6.02 -19.55 -5.88
C ARG A 72 6.83 -18.52 -5.10
N LEU A 73 6.64 -17.23 -5.38
CA LEU A 73 7.35 -16.16 -4.69
C LEU A 73 6.89 -16.01 -3.24
N LYS A 74 5.60 -16.28 -2.99
CA LYS A 74 4.99 -16.26 -1.66
C LYS A 74 5.51 -17.41 -0.79
N GLU A 75 5.75 -18.58 -1.38
CA GLU A 75 6.38 -19.72 -0.69
C GLU A 75 7.84 -19.46 -0.34
N LEU A 76 8.63 -18.89 -1.26
CA LEU A 76 10.03 -18.52 -1.02
C LEU A 76 10.18 -17.53 0.14
N LYS A 77 9.30 -16.53 0.22
CA LYS A 77 9.30 -15.54 1.30
C LYS A 77 8.97 -16.16 2.66
N GLN A 78 8.03 -17.11 2.69
CA GLN A 78 7.67 -17.86 3.91
C GLN A 78 8.82 -18.77 4.38
N LEU A 79 9.51 -19.45 3.44
CA LEU A 79 10.69 -20.27 3.74
C LEU A 79 11.83 -19.44 4.35
N HIS A 80 12.11 -18.26 3.82
CA HIS A 80 13.13 -17.36 4.36
C HIS A 80 12.77 -16.89 5.78
N ASN A 81 11.51 -16.54 6.02
CA ASN A 81 11.06 -16.06 7.33
C ASN A 81 11.06 -17.17 8.40
N ARG A 82 10.76 -18.42 8.02
CA ARG A 82 10.90 -19.59 8.92
C ARG A 82 12.36 -19.85 9.30
N ARG A 83 13.29 -19.68 8.35
CA ARG A 83 14.72 -19.91 8.60
C ARG A 83 15.34 -18.87 9.54
N SER A 84 14.92 -17.61 9.45
CA SER A 84 15.35 -16.56 10.38
C SER A 84 14.78 -16.74 11.78
N LYS A 85 13.52 -17.16 11.91
CA LYS A 85 12.88 -17.38 13.22
C LYS A 85 13.51 -18.55 14.00
N ASN A 86 14.02 -19.55 13.29
CA ASN A 86 14.71 -20.69 13.92
C ASN A 86 16.15 -20.38 14.37
N LYS A 87 16.73 -19.25 13.93
CA LYS A 87 18.09 -18.84 14.30
C LYS A 87 18.13 -18.03 15.59
N ASP A 88 16.99 -17.45 15.98
CA ASP A 88 16.83 -16.64 17.20
C ASP A 88 16.50 -17.48 18.45
N LEU A 89 15.89 -18.65 18.26
CA LEU A 89 15.50 -19.58 19.34
C LEU A 89 16.62 -20.57 19.76
N GLY A 90 17.84 -20.41 19.25
CA GLY A 90 18.91 -21.41 19.35
C GLY A 90 20.19 -20.99 20.05
N LEU A 91 20.23 -19.84 20.73
CA LEU A 91 21.45 -19.28 21.33
C LEU A 91 21.26 -18.80 22.78
N GLU A 92 20.53 -19.58 23.57
CA GLU A 92 20.63 -19.55 25.03
C GLU A 92 21.12 -20.93 25.51
N ARG A 93 22.44 -21.09 25.56
CA ARG A 93 23.14 -22.09 26.39
C ARG A 93 24.41 -21.46 26.93
#